data_AF-A0A828Y2G9-F1
#
_entry.id   AF-A0A828Y2G9-F1
#
_cell.length_a   1.000
_cell.length_b   1.000
_cell.length_c   1.000
_cell.angle_alpha   90.00
_cell.angle_beta   90.00
_cell.angle_gamma   90.00
#
_symmetry.space_group_name_H-M   'P 1'
#
loop_
_entity.id
_entity.type
_entity.pdbx_description
1 polymer ?
#
loop_
_entity_poly.entity_id
_entity_poly.type
_entity_poly.pdbx_seq_one_letter_code
_entity_poly.pdbx_strand_id
1 'polypeptide(L)'
;MTARYYLDTNIFGKLIKDKNYFDVFSIETNRNNEFPNLLPIYFTPFSIIEYLGIKIQNPVIKCSQNLRKTTVETEIERIVYESYQYYMSLHAITKQNILQVAEKTASFIEKNNLYFGAFCNYILTHKSFEKELALHLAVNYIYNFRFPSSLRSYISATLSYDLFRNYMLPYSISKFRLIENVWDTQWTRFNKESEGKFLPFDKALRLKANRDNVDCDIIHQVVMGFESNRKTHPVYVLTADLPKIIIPRISVYKALVRIAQHQIYQTNAIDKKYLITNSEGIIVFIDQKGKVIKKINVSEIPAFGKPP
;
A
#
# COMPACT_ATOMS: atom_id res chain seq x y z
N MET A 1 0.41 -23.18 -4.82
CA MET A 1 0.68 -21.76 -4.47
C MET A 1 -0.61 -21.15 -4.01
N THR A 2 -0.68 -20.55 -2.83
CA THR A 2 -1.88 -19.84 -2.36
C THR A 2 -1.81 -18.39 -2.83
N ALA A 3 -2.69 -18.02 -3.75
CA ALA A 3 -2.87 -16.64 -4.15
C ALA A 3 -3.30 -15.80 -2.93
N ARG A 4 -2.91 -14.52 -2.89
CA ARG A 4 -3.35 -13.57 -1.86
C ARG A 4 -4.43 -12.68 -2.44
N TYR A 5 -5.52 -12.51 -1.69
CA TYR A 5 -6.65 -11.66 -2.07
C TYR A 5 -6.65 -10.40 -1.21
N TYR A 6 -6.72 -9.24 -1.86
CA TYR A 6 -6.89 -7.94 -1.23
C TYR A 6 -8.25 -7.39 -1.63
N LEU A 7 -8.99 -6.88 -0.66
CA LEU A 7 -10.22 -6.14 -0.91
C LEU A 7 -10.01 -4.68 -0.56
N ASP A 8 -10.41 -3.83 -1.49
CA ASP A 8 -10.69 -2.42 -1.27
C ASP A 8 -11.68 -2.25 -0.10
N THR A 9 -11.42 -1.27 0.77
CA THR A 9 -12.25 -0.95 1.94
C THR A 9 -13.68 -0.57 1.55
N ASN A 10 -13.89 -0.02 0.35
CA ASN A 10 -15.23 0.27 -0.18
C ASN A 10 -16.03 -1.01 -0.46
N ILE A 11 -15.38 -2.06 -0.96
CA ILE A 11 -16.02 -3.36 -1.14
C ILE A 11 -16.27 -3.99 0.23
N PHE A 12 -15.25 -4.02 1.10
CA PHE A 12 -15.37 -4.63 2.42
C PHE A 12 -16.51 -3.99 3.24
N GLY A 13 -16.60 -2.66 3.23
CA GLY A 13 -17.67 -1.93 3.90
C GLY A 13 -19.06 -2.29 3.40
N LYS A 14 -19.24 -2.56 2.11
CA LYS A 14 -20.51 -3.05 1.56
C LYS A 14 -20.78 -4.50 1.92
N LEU A 15 -19.79 -5.38 1.84
CA LEU A 15 -19.93 -6.80 2.20
C LEU A 15 -20.44 -7.01 3.63
N ILE A 16 -20.12 -6.09 4.54
CA ILE A 16 -20.55 -6.19 5.93
C ILE A 16 -21.79 -5.35 6.28
N LYS A 17 -22.29 -4.50 5.36
CA LYS A 17 -23.45 -3.62 5.61
C LYS A 17 -24.65 -3.88 4.70
N ASP A 18 -24.45 -4.52 3.54
CA ASP A 18 -25.47 -4.75 2.52
C ASP A 18 -25.56 -6.23 2.15
N LYS A 19 -26.66 -6.87 2.57
CA LYS A 19 -26.94 -8.28 2.32
C LYS A 19 -27.07 -8.59 0.82
N ASN A 20 -27.77 -7.73 0.07
CA ASN A 20 -27.96 -7.96 -1.36
C ASN A 20 -26.62 -7.88 -2.10
N TYR A 21 -25.77 -6.93 -1.72
CA TYR A 21 -24.41 -6.83 -2.26
C TYR A 21 -23.59 -8.09 -1.93
N PHE A 22 -23.65 -8.57 -0.69
CA PHE A 22 -23.01 -9.81 -0.26
C PHE A 22 -23.45 -11.02 -1.08
N ASP A 23 -24.75 -11.20 -1.28
CA ASP A 23 -25.32 -12.34 -2.02
C ASP A 23 -24.87 -12.32 -3.48
N VAL A 24 -24.97 -11.16 -4.15
CA VAL A 24 -24.51 -10.99 -5.53
C VAL A 24 -23.01 -11.24 -5.64
N PHE A 25 -22.20 -10.61 -4.78
CA PHE A 25 -20.76 -10.75 -4.80
C PHE A 25 -20.32 -12.21 -4.58
N SER A 26 -20.95 -12.91 -3.62
CA SER A 26 -20.64 -14.31 -3.32
C SER A 26 -21.02 -15.23 -4.48
N ILE A 27 -22.14 -14.99 -5.15
CA ILE A 27 -22.54 -15.73 -6.36
C ILE A 27 -21.54 -15.49 -7.49
N GLU A 28 -21.17 -14.24 -7.77
CA GLU A 28 -20.30 -13.88 -8.89
C GLU A 28 -18.85 -14.37 -8.70
N THR A 29 -18.35 -14.35 -7.48
CA THR A 29 -17.01 -14.86 -7.14
C THR A 29 -16.95 -16.39 -7.12
N ASN A 30 -18.04 -17.08 -6.74
CA ASN A 30 -18.15 -18.54 -6.78
C ASN A 30 -18.44 -19.10 -8.19
N ARG A 31 -19.30 -18.44 -8.98
CA ARG A 31 -19.70 -18.91 -10.34
C ARG A 31 -18.54 -19.15 -11.27
N ASN A 32 -17.46 -18.37 -11.12
CA ASN A 32 -16.30 -18.47 -11.98
C ASN A 32 -15.27 -19.49 -11.47
N ASN A 33 -15.47 -20.11 -10.30
CA ASN A 33 -14.45 -20.96 -9.62
C ASN A 33 -13.06 -20.29 -9.48
N GLU A 34 -12.99 -18.98 -9.72
CA GLU A 34 -11.75 -18.21 -9.72
C GLU A 34 -11.38 -17.72 -8.32
N PHE A 35 -12.37 -17.61 -7.42
CA PHE A 35 -12.22 -17.10 -6.06
C PHE A 35 -12.85 -18.03 -5.01
N PRO A 36 -12.64 -19.37 -5.09
CA PRO A 36 -13.35 -20.32 -4.24
C PRO A 36 -12.98 -20.05 -2.78
N ASN A 37 -13.96 -19.61 -1.99
CA ASN A 37 -13.81 -19.22 -0.60
C ASN A 37 -12.70 -18.17 -0.37
N LEU A 38 -13.03 -16.89 -0.58
CA LEU A 38 -12.26 -15.71 -0.16
C LEU A 38 -12.04 -15.63 1.38
N LEU A 39 -11.85 -16.75 2.08
CA LEU A 39 -11.47 -16.79 3.49
C LEU A 39 -10.02 -16.34 3.77
N PRO A 40 -9.03 -16.43 2.84
CA PRO A 40 -7.71 -15.86 3.08
C PRO A 40 -7.61 -14.41 2.55
N ILE A 41 -8.64 -13.58 2.78
CA ILE A 41 -8.54 -12.15 2.52
C ILE A 41 -7.47 -11.59 3.44
N TYR A 42 -6.47 -10.97 2.82
CA TYR A 42 -5.47 -10.23 3.53
C TYR A 42 -5.94 -8.78 3.66
N PHE A 43 -6.00 -8.31 4.90
CA PHE A 43 -6.23 -6.91 5.21
C PHE A 43 -4.89 -6.30 5.60
N THR A 44 -4.48 -5.23 4.91
CA THR A 44 -3.30 -4.49 5.37
C THR A 44 -3.65 -3.81 6.69
N PRO A 45 -2.68 -3.64 7.61
CA PRO A 45 -2.91 -2.89 8.83
C PRO A 45 -3.50 -1.49 8.58
N PHE A 46 -3.12 -0.82 7.49
CA PHE A 46 -3.72 0.45 7.09
C PHE A 46 -5.18 0.32 6.65
N SER A 47 -5.53 -0.71 5.87
CA SER A 47 -6.92 -0.94 5.47
C SER A 47 -7.85 -1.13 6.66
N ILE A 48 -7.35 -1.75 7.74
CA ILE A 48 -8.10 -1.96 8.98
C ILE A 48 -8.35 -0.63 9.68
N ILE A 49 -7.30 0.16 9.91
CA ILE A 49 -7.42 1.46 10.58
C ILE A 49 -8.29 2.42 9.77
N GLU A 50 -8.08 2.48 8.46
CA GLU A 50 -8.78 3.38 7.56
C GLU A 50 -10.27 3.05 7.50
N TYR A 51 -10.60 1.77 7.31
CA TYR A 51 -11.99 1.30 7.32
C TYR A 51 -12.70 1.64 8.63
N LEU A 52 -12.04 1.39 9.76
CA LEU A 52 -12.59 1.63 11.09
C LEU A 52 -12.58 3.11 11.49
N GLY A 53 -12.00 3.99 10.67
CA GLY A 53 -11.88 5.42 10.97
C GLY A 53 -11.02 5.73 12.21
N ILE A 54 -10.16 4.80 12.62
CA ILE A 54 -9.29 4.97 13.79
C ILE A 54 -8.27 6.07 13.49
N LYS A 55 -8.27 7.13 14.31
CA LYS A 55 -7.32 8.24 14.16
C LYS A 55 -6.07 7.96 14.99
N ILE A 56 -4.93 7.85 14.32
CA ILE A 56 -3.62 7.71 14.96
C ILE A 56 -2.90 9.06 14.90
N GLN A 57 -2.45 9.56 16.05
CA GLN A 57 -1.62 10.76 16.11
C GLN A 57 -0.18 10.39 15.76
N ASN A 58 0.52 11.30 15.09
CA ASN A 58 1.92 11.12 14.77
C ASN A 58 2.81 11.58 15.94
N PRO A 59 3.97 10.93 16.16
CA PRO A 59 4.92 11.39 17.16
C PRO A 59 5.54 12.73 16.75
N VAL A 60 6.05 13.47 17.74
CA VAL A 60 6.79 14.72 17.54
C VAL A 60 8.28 14.45 17.69
N ILE A 61 8.87 13.86 16.65
CA ILE A 61 10.32 13.59 16.60
C ILE A 61 11.00 14.78 15.93
N LYS A 62 12.10 15.28 16.52
CA LYS A 62 12.92 16.33 15.93
C LYS A 62 14.10 15.72 15.18
N CYS A 63 14.48 16.35 14.07
CA CYS A 63 15.70 16.04 13.36
C CYS A 63 16.92 16.48 14.20
N SER A 64 17.98 15.68 14.17
CA SER A 64 19.27 16.01 14.79
C SER A 64 19.84 17.32 14.23
N GLN A 65 20.34 18.20 15.11
CA GLN A 65 20.76 19.57 14.76
C GLN A 65 21.96 19.64 13.79
N ASN A 66 22.75 18.57 13.70
CA ASN A 66 23.96 18.50 12.86
C ASN A 66 23.91 17.34 11.86
N LEU A 67 22.73 17.05 11.30
CA LEU A 67 22.57 15.98 10.32
C LEU A 67 23.47 16.22 9.09
N ARG A 68 24.27 15.21 8.72
CA ARG A 68 25.16 15.21 7.56
C ARG A 68 24.85 14.00 6.69
N LYS A 69 25.24 14.02 5.41
CA LYS A 69 25.04 12.87 4.50
C LYS A 69 25.56 11.55 5.08
N THR A 70 26.71 11.58 5.77
CA THR A 70 27.33 10.41 6.41
C THR A 70 26.58 9.87 7.62
N THR A 71 25.62 10.61 8.17
CA THR A 71 24.83 10.20 9.36
C THR A 71 23.34 10.09 9.07
N VAL A 72 22.91 10.29 7.82
CA VAL A 72 21.50 10.23 7.41
C VAL A 72 20.89 8.86 7.65
N GLU A 73 21.60 7.77 7.36
CA GLU A 73 21.07 6.42 7.54
C GLU A 73 20.77 6.14 9.01
N THR A 74 21.73 6.42 9.89
CA THR A 74 21.55 6.29 11.34
C THR A 74 20.42 7.18 11.87
N GLU A 75 20.25 8.38 11.32
CA GLU A 75 19.14 9.26 11.70
C GLU A 75 17.77 8.71 11.24
N ILE A 76 17.69 8.14 10.03
CA ILE A 76 16.49 7.48 9.53
C ILE A 76 16.14 6.29 10.43
N GLU A 77 17.11 5.43 10.74
CA GLU A 77 16.95 4.28 11.64
C GLU A 77 16.45 4.73 13.03
N ARG A 78 17.03 5.79 13.58
CA ARG A 78 16.61 6.38 14.86
C ARG A 78 15.14 6.83 14.81
N ILE A 79 14.76 7.60 13.79
CA ILE A 79 13.39 8.11 13.66
C ILE A 79 12.40 6.95 13.47
N VAL A 80 12.74 5.95 12.66
CA VAL A 80 11.92 4.75 12.47
C VAL A 80 11.75 3.99 13.78
N TYR A 81 12.84 3.79 14.54
CA TYR A 81 12.80 3.12 15.83
C TYR A 81 11.96 3.89 16.86
N GLU A 82 12.20 5.19 17.03
CA GLU A 82 11.45 6.03 17.98
C GLU A 82 9.96 6.10 17.64
N SER A 83 9.63 6.26 16.34
CA SER A 83 8.23 6.27 15.91
C SER A 83 7.57 4.91 16.11
N TYR A 84 8.27 3.80 15.82
CA TYR A 84 7.79 2.45 16.10
C TYR A 84 7.48 2.25 17.59
N GLN A 85 8.39 2.63 18.49
CA GLN A 85 8.17 2.52 19.94
C GLN A 85 6.97 3.37 20.39
N TYR A 86 6.85 4.59 19.86
CA TYR A 86 5.69 5.43 20.13
C TYR A 86 4.38 4.73 19.69
N TYR A 87 4.30 4.25 18.45
CA TYR A 87 3.08 3.60 17.97
C TYR A 87 2.75 2.33 18.76
N MET A 88 3.75 1.50 19.10
CA MET A 88 3.59 0.33 19.95
C MET A 88 3.00 0.64 21.34
N SER A 89 3.20 1.86 21.85
CA SER A 89 2.63 2.30 23.13
C SER A 89 1.17 2.78 23.03
N LEU A 90 0.64 2.98 21.83
CA LEU A 90 -0.71 3.54 21.66
C LEU A 90 -1.79 2.47 21.88
N HIS A 91 -2.72 2.77 22.80
CA HIS A 91 -3.93 1.97 22.97
C HIS A 91 -4.73 1.81 21.67
N ALA A 92 -4.71 2.84 20.81
CA ALA A 92 -5.46 2.89 19.56
C ALA A 92 -5.13 1.75 18.58
N ILE A 93 -3.91 1.22 18.61
CA ILE A 93 -3.47 0.15 17.69
C ILE A 93 -3.57 -1.25 18.31
N THR A 94 -3.99 -1.35 19.58
CA THR A 94 -4.13 -2.65 20.24
C THR A 94 -5.24 -3.47 19.59
N LYS A 95 -5.08 -4.79 19.52
CA LYS A 95 -6.12 -5.70 19.01
C LYS A 95 -7.45 -5.49 19.71
N GLN A 96 -7.40 -5.33 21.05
CA GLN A 96 -8.58 -5.13 21.88
C GLN A 96 -9.34 -3.88 21.44
N ASN A 97 -8.67 -2.73 21.32
CA ASN A 97 -9.33 -1.49 20.90
C ASN A 97 -9.87 -1.59 19.47
N ILE A 98 -9.09 -2.16 18.54
CA ILE A 98 -9.50 -2.31 17.14
C ILE A 98 -10.75 -3.17 17.02
N LEU A 99 -10.82 -4.30 17.73
CA LEU A 99 -12.00 -5.17 17.74
C LEU A 99 -13.21 -4.46 18.35
N GLN A 100 -13.03 -3.73 19.45
CA GLN A 100 -14.11 -2.93 20.05
C GLN A 100 -14.64 -1.85 19.10
N VAL A 101 -13.77 -1.19 18.33
CA VAL A 101 -14.19 -0.22 17.30
C VAL A 101 -14.90 -0.93 16.15
N ALA A 102 -14.41 -2.10 15.72
CA ALA A 102 -15.03 -2.90 14.66
C ALA A 102 -16.47 -3.31 15.02
N GLU A 103 -16.68 -3.81 16.24
CA GLU A 103 -18.00 -4.15 16.76
C GLU A 103 -18.95 -2.94 16.78
N LYS A 104 -18.46 -1.78 17.22
CA LYS A 104 -19.26 -0.52 17.23
C LYS A 104 -19.56 0.01 15.83
N THR A 105 -18.66 -0.21 14.87
CA THR A 105 -18.79 0.31 13.49
C THR A 105 -19.77 -0.54 12.66
N ALA A 106 -19.97 -1.80 13.04
CA ALA A 106 -20.87 -2.70 12.36
C ALA A 106 -22.32 -2.47 12.83
N SER A 107 -23.06 -1.60 12.13
CA SER A 107 -24.46 -1.28 12.44
C SER A 107 -25.44 -2.42 12.16
N PHE A 108 -25.03 -3.41 11.35
CA PHE A 108 -25.79 -4.62 11.05
C PHE A 108 -24.78 -5.75 10.83
N ILE A 109 -24.53 -6.57 11.85
CA ILE A 109 -23.88 -7.86 11.66
C ILE A 109 -25.02 -8.86 11.60
N GLU A 110 -25.42 -9.27 10.39
CA GLU A 110 -26.18 -10.50 10.29
C GLU A 110 -25.39 -11.55 11.09
N LYS A 111 -26.03 -12.28 12.01
CA LYS A 111 -25.36 -13.14 13.02
C LYS A 111 -24.37 -14.16 12.41
N ASN A 112 -24.38 -14.29 11.08
CA ASN A 112 -23.57 -15.17 10.24
C ASN A 112 -22.79 -14.44 9.11
N ASN A 113 -22.51 -13.13 9.19
CA ASN A 113 -21.71 -12.45 8.17
C ASN A 113 -20.25 -12.99 8.20
N LEU A 114 -19.97 -13.91 7.28
CA LEU A 114 -18.71 -14.64 7.20
C LEU A 114 -17.49 -13.71 7.00
N TYR A 115 -17.64 -12.60 6.28
CA TYR A 115 -16.54 -11.66 6.02
C TYR A 115 -16.19 -10.83 7.26
N PHE A 116 -17.17 -10.39 8.04
CA PHE A 116 -16.91 -9.72 9.31
C PHE A 116 -16.28 -10.69 10.32
N GLY A 117 -16.79 -11.91 10.41
CA GLY A 117 -16.18 -12.97 11.22
C GLY A 117 -14.73 -13.26 10.81
N ALA A 118 -14.46 -13.37 9.51
CA ALA A 118 -13.12 -13.57 8.97
C ALA A 118 -12.18 -12.38 9.29
N PHE A 119 -12.68 -11.15 9.19
CA PHE A 119 -11.93 -9.93 9.56
C PHE A 119 -11.55 -9.93 11.05
N CYS A 120 -12.49 -10.18 11.95
CA CYS A 120 -12.22 -10.27 13.38
C CYS A 120 -11.26 -11.42 13.70
N ASN A 121 -11.47 -12.59 13.08
CA ASN A 121 -10.61 -13.75 13.24
C ASN A 121 -9.17 -13.49 12.74
N TYR A 122 -9.01 -12.77 11.62
CA TYR A 122 -7.70 -12.35 11.12
C TYR A 122 -6.95 -11.53 12.18
N ILE A 123 -7.59 -10.50 12.75
CA ILE A 123 -6.98 -9.66 13.79
C ILE A 123 -6.61 -10.49 15.03
N LEU A 124 -7.52 -11.37 15.47
CA LEU A 124 -7.30 -12.22 16.65
C LEU A 124 -6.12 -13.19 16.45
N THR A 125 -6.11 -13.90 15.33
CA THR A 125 -5.15 -15.00 15.07
C THR A 125 -3.79 -14.52 14.55
N HIS A 126 -3.69 -13.31 13.98
CA HIS A 126 -2.44 -12.79 13.44
C HIS A 126 -1.47 -12.35 14.55
N LYS A 127 -0.49 -13.21 14.88
CA LYS A 127 0.38 -13.05 16.08
C LYS A 127 1.18 -11.75 16.10
N SER A 128 1.64 -11.27 14.94
CA SER A 128 2.47 -10.07 14.79
C SER A 128 1.69 -8.80 14.46
N PHE A 129 0.36 -8.84 14.51
CA PHE A 129 -0.50 -7.75 14.03
C PHE A 129 -0.10 -6.35 14.51
N GLU A 130 0.02 -6.15 15.82
CA GLU A 130 0.31 -4.83 16.39
C GLU A 130 1.71 -4.35 15.99
N LYS A 131 2.68 -5.27 15.93
CA LYS A 131 4.06 -4.98 15.49
C LYS A 131 4.09 -4.58 14.02
N GLU A 132 3.40 -5.32 13.16
CA GLU A 132 3.26 -4.98 11.74
C GLU A 132 2.56 -3.64 11.58
N LEU A 133 1.48 -3.40 12.32
CA LEU A 133 0.76 -2.13 12.25
C LEU A 133 1.62 -0.93 12.70
N ALA A 134 2.32 -1.04 13.82
CA ALA A 134 3.24 -0.01 14.29
C ALA A 134 4.36 0.25 13.28
N LEU A 135 4.88 -0.80 12.64
CA LEU A 135 5.90 -0.66 11.62
C LEU A 135 5.36 0.04 10.37
N HIS A 136 4.18 -0.35 9.86
CA HIS A 136 3.51 0.36 8.77
C HIS A 136 3.31 1.86 9.08
N LEU A 137 2.92 2.19 10.32
CA LEU A 137 2.76 3.58 10.78
C LEU A 137 4.11 4.32 10.85
N ALA A 138 5.16 3.72 11.39
CA ALA A 138 6.52 4.27 11.44
C ALA A 138 7.06 4.56 10.04
N VAL A 139 6.79 3.67 9.09
CA VAL A 139 7.13 3.84 7.69
C VAL A 139 6.42 5.01 7.05
N ASN A 140 5.11 5.10 7.25
CA ASN A 140 4.36 6.24 6.76
C ASN A 140 4.87 7.56 7.37
N TYR A 141 5.25 7.53 8.65
CA TYR A 141 5.80 8.69 9.32
C TYR A 141 7.13 9.15 8.70
N ILE A 142 8.10 8.25 8.49
CA ILE A 142 9.41 8.61 7.95
C ILE A 142 9.31 9.19 6.53
N TYR A 143 8.38 8.70 5.72
CA TYR A 143 8.16 9.22 4.36
C TYR A 143 7.57 10.63 4.32
N ASN A 144 6.81 11.00 5.36
CA ASN A 144 6.23 12.33 5.53
C ASN A 144 7.08 13.23 6.45
N PHE A 145 8.22 12.73 6.93
CA PHE A 145 9.06 13.45 7.86
C PHE A 145 9.73 14.66 7.17
N ARG A 146 9.72 15.81 7.86
CA ARG A 146 10.29 17.04 7.32
C ARG A 146 11.79 17.11 7.59
N PHE A 147 12.57 16.54 6.68
CA PHE A 147 14.01 16.66 6.70
C PHE A 147 14.52 18.04 6.21
N PRO A 148 15.74 18.45 6.61
CA PRO A 148 16.39 19.66 6.11
C PRO A 148 16.42 19.70 4.59
N SER A 149 16.09 20.85 3.99
CA SER A 149 15.99 21.03 2.54
C SER A 149 17.27 20.63 1.81
N SER A 150 18.44 20.92 2.38
CA SER A 150 19.76 20.59 1.83
C SER A 150 20.04 19.09 1.70
N LEU A 151 19.31 18.24 2.43
CA LEU A 151 19.51 16.78 2.44
C LEU A 151 18.37 16.00 1.77
N ARG A 152 17.27 16.65 1.38
CA ARG A 152 16.07 15.96 0.87
C ARG A 152 16.37 15.03 -0.30
N SER A 153 17.16 15.46 -1.28
CA SER A 153 17.50 14.61 -2.43
C SER A 153 18.31 13.38 -2.04
N TYR A 154 19.23 13.52 -1.09
CA TYR A 154 20.02 12.39 -0.59
C TYR A 154 19.14 11.41 0.19
N ILE A 155 18.29 11.92 1.08
CA ILE A 155 17.36 11.11 1.88
C ILE A 155 16.34 10.40 0.99
N SER A 156 15.80 11.10 0.00
CA SER A 156 14.90 10.51 -0.99
C SER A 156 15.58 9.37 -1.74
N ALA A 157 16.85 9.52 -2.13
CA ALA A 157 17.62 8.43 -2.72
C ALA A 157 17.86 7.27 -1.74
N THR A 158 18.26 7.56 -0.49
CA THR A 158 18.46 6.55 0.57
C THR A 158 17.19 5.73 0.80
N LEU A 159 16.04 6.38 0.98
CA LEU A 159 14.77 5.68 1.16
C LEU A 159 14.31 4.97 -0.12
N SER A 160 14.66 5.48 -1.31
CA SER A 160 14.41 4.79 -2.59
C SER A 160 15.22 3.52 -2.77
N TYR A 161 16.37 3.37 -2.10
CA TYR A 161 17.06 2.08 -2.08
C TYR A 161 16.30 1.04 -1.25
N ASP A 162 15.60 1.47 -0.20
CA ASP A 162 14.79 0.58 0.63
C ASP A 162 13.55 0.03 -0.11
N LEU A 163 13.14 0.70 -1.19
CA LEU A 163 12.12 0.18 -2.11
C LEU A 163 12.43 -1.23 -2.64
N PHE A 164 13.71 -1.57 -2.80
CA PHE A 164 14.12 -2.81 -3.46
C PHE A 164 14.84 -3.80 -2.55
N ARG A 165 15.55 -3.33 -1.51
CA ARG A 165 16.38 -4.22 -0.68
C ARG A 165 15.68 -4.78 0.56
N ASN A 166 14.48 -4.28 0.90
CA ASN A 166 13.85 -4.52 2.20
C ASN A 166 14.89 -4.36 3.34
N TYR A 167 15.77 -3.37 3.21
CA TYR A 167 16.97 -3.24 4.03
C TYR A 167 16.61 -2.70 5.40
N MET A 168 15.66 -1.78 5.43
CA MET A 168 15.08 -1.20 6.63
C MET A 168 13.63 -1.64 6.82
N LEU A 169 12.86 -1.84 5.74
CA LEU A 169 11.41 -2.07 5.84
C LEU A 169 10.94 -3.38 5.17
N PRO A 170 9.96 -4.08 5.75
CA PRO A 170 9.37 -5.28 5.15
C PRO A 170 8.72 -5.01 3.80
N TYR A 171 8.77 -6.03 2.95
CA TYR A 171 8.14 -6.03 1.63
C TYR A 171 6.62 -5.81 1.67
N SER A 172 5.95 -6.24 2.73
CA SER A 172 4.49 -6.12 2.90
C SER A 172 4.01 -4.67 3.05
N ILE A 173 4.93 -3.73 3.30
CA ILE A 173 4.60 -2.32 3.51
C ILE A 173 4.55 -1.61 2.16
N SER A 174 3.44 -0.93 1.89
CA SER A 174 3.32 -0.14 0.67
C SER A 174 4.38 0.93 0.59
N LYS A 175 5.14 0.85 -0.50
CA LYS A 175 6.20 1.80 -0.82
C LYS A 175 5.71 2.87 -1.80
N PHE A 176 4.39 2.95 -2.01
CA PHE A 176 3.77 3.91 -2.92
C PHE A 176 4.12 5.35 -2.56
N ARG A 177 4.12 5.68 -1.27
CA ARG A 177 4.45 7.03 -0.77
C ARG A 177 5.89 7.45 -0.99
N LEU A 178 6.83 6.50 -0.97
CA LEU A 178 8.21 6.82 -1.38
C LEU A 178 8.26 7.24 -2.83
N ILE A 179 7.57 6.46 -3.66
CA ILE A 179 7.47 6.71 -5.08
C ILE A 179 6.74 8.03 -5.36
N GLU A 180 5.67 8.34 -4.64
CA GLU A 180 4.95 9.62 -4.73
C GLU A 180 5.84 10.79 -4.29
N ASN A 181 6.56 10.69 -3.18
CA ASN A 181 7.45 11.76 -2.72
C ASN A 181 8.63 11.98 -3.68
N VAL A 182 9.23 10.90 -4.21
CA VAL A 182 10.21 10.96 -5.30
C VAL A 182 9.60 11.63 -6.53
N TRP A 183 8.36 11.28 -6.88
CA TRP A 183 7.64 11.92 -7.95
C TRP A 183 7.48 13.41 -7.66
N ASP A 184 6.84 13.83 -6.57
CA ASP A 184 6.60 15.24 -6.23
C ASP A 184 7.86 16.10 -6.23
N THR A 185 8.97 15.55 -5.76
CA THR A 185 10.27 16.25 -5.72
C THR A 185 10.94 16.33 -7.09
N GLN A 186 10.86 15.28 -7.92
CA GLN A 186 11.40 15.29 -9.29
C GLN A 186 10.44 15.89 -10.33
N TRP A 187 9.14 15.96 -10.00
CA TRP A 187 8.02 16.37 -10.83
C TRP A 187 8.12 17.82 -11.26
N THR A 188 8.44 18.69 -10.31
CA THR A 188 8.62 20.12 -10.59
C THR A 188 9.70 20.36 -11.65
N ARG A 189 10.69 19.46 -11.73
CA ARG A 189 11.76 19.48 -12.71
C ARG A 189 11.32 18.82 -14.03
N PHE A 190 10.82 17.58 -13.99
CA PHE A 190 10.41 16.87 -15.20
C PHE A 190 9.23 17.51 -15.94
N ASN A 191 8.26 18.08 -15.23
CA ASN A 191 7.10 18.73 -15.87
C ASN A 191 7.50 20.03 -16.61
N LYS A 192 8.52 20.74 -16.11
CA LYS A 192 9.13 21.88 -16.81
C LYS A 192 9.92 21.42 -18.04
N GLU A 193 10.71 20.36 -17.91
CA GLU A 193 11.54 19.81 -19.00
C GLU A 193 10.71 19.11 -20.10
N SER A 194 9.45 18.75 -19.83
CA SER A 194 8.56 18.00 -20.75
C SER A 194 7.36 18.79 -21.27
N GLU A 195 7.32 20.11 -21.06
CA GLU A 195 6.25 21.00 -21.55
C GLU A 195 4.83 20.56 -21.15
N GLY A 196 4.64 20.07 -19.92
CA GLY A 196 3.30 19.68 -19.45
C GLY A 196 2.78 18.34 -19.98
N LYS A 197 3.56 17.60 -20.77
CA LYS A 197 3.19 16.26 -21.28
C LYS A 197 2.79 15.28 -20.18
N PHE A 198 3.24 15.55 -18.95
CA PHE A 198 2.99 14.68 -17.83
C PHE A 198 1.79 15.06 -16.95
N LEU A 199 1.08 16.17 -17.23
CA LEU A 199 0.00 16.71 -16.37
C LEU A 199 -1.11 15.69 -16.02
N PRO A 200 -1.53 14.78 -16.93
CA PRO A 200 -2.48 13.72 -16.59
C PRO A 200 -1.96 12.73 -15.53
N PHE A 201 -0.64 12.56 -15.40
CA PHE A 201 -0.02 11.65 -14.42
C PHE A 201 0.04 12.25 -13.03
N ASP A 202 0.31 13.55 -12.91
CA ASP A 202 0.13 14.29 -11.65
C ASP A 202 -1.32 14.16 -11.15
N LYS A 203 -2.29 14.34 -12.05
CA LYS A 203 -3.71 14.14 -11.69
C LYS A 203 -4.02 12.71 -11.27
N ALA A 204 -3.38 11.71 -11.87
CA ALA A 204 -3.60 10.30 -11.53
C ALA A 204 -2.99 9.93 -10.17
N LEU A 205 -1.80 10.46 -9.84
CA LEU A 205 -1.08 10.16 -8.62
C LEU A 205 -1.59 10.93 -7.40
N ARG A 206 -2.21 12.09 -7.59
CA ARG A 206 -2.82 12.82 -6.47
C ARG A 206 -3.78 11.91 -5.71
N LEU A 207 -3.46 11.70 -4.45
CA LEU A 207 -4.33 11.00 -3.51
C LEU A 207 -5.66 11.75 -3.44
N LYS A 208 -6.78 11.02 -3.43
CA LYS A 208 -8.12 11.64 -3.32
C LYS A 208 -8.25 12.40 -1.99
N ALA A 209 -7.51 11.99 -0.97
CA ALA A 209 -7.33 12.65 0.32
C ALA A 209 -6.01 12.21 0.98
N ASN A 210 -5.55 12.91 2.03
CA ASN A 210 -4.38 12.53 2.86
C ASN A 210 -4.48 11.11 3.50
N ARG A 211 -5.58 10.38 3.27
CA ARG A 211 -5.90 9.06 3.83
C ARG A 211 -6.14 7.99 2.76
N ASP A 212 -5.73 8.18 1.51
CA ASP A 212 -5.91 7.18 0.42
C ASP A 212 -4.85 6.05 0.52
N ASN A 213 -4.68 5.43 1.70
CA ASN A 213 -3.60 4.45 1.94
C ASN A 213 -3.92 3.12 1.27
N VAL A 214 -5.21 2.74 1.27
CA VAL A 214 -5.67 1.44 0.80
C VAL A 214 -5.48 1.29 -0.69
N ASP A 215 -5.86 2.29 -1.50
CA ASP A 215 -5.62 2.28 -2.94
C ASP A 215 -4.13 2.15 -3.25
N CYS A 216 -3.29 2.85 -2.49
CA CYS A 216 -1.83 2.81 -2.62
C CYS A 216 -1.25 1.44 -2.27
N ASP A 217 -1.69 0.82 -1.17
CA ASP A 217 -1.31 -0.54 -0.77
C ASP A 217 -1.71 -1.55 -1.84
N ILE A 218 -2.93 -1.44 -2.35
CA ILE A 218 -3.48 -2.29 -3.40
C ILE A 218 -2.64 -2.19 -4.69
N ILE A 219 -2.35 -0.97 -5.15
CA ILE A 219 -1.55 -0.74 -6.37
C ILE A 219 -0.13 -1.27 -6.17
N HIS A 220 0.47 -1.04 -5.00
CA HIS A 220 1.80 -1.56 -4.68
C HIS A 220 1.83 -3.08 -4.75
N GLN A 221 0.93 -3.76 -4.05
CA GLN A 221 0.89 -5.22 -3.96
C GLN A 221 0.59 -5.89 -5.30
N VAL A 222 -0.26 -5.28 -6.14
CA VAL A 222 -0.59 -5.86 -7.45
C VAL A 222 0.49 -5.63 -8.51
N VAL A 223 1.34 -4.60 -8.34
CA VAL A 223 2.48 -4.36 -9.24
C VAL A 223 3.71 -5.11 -8.78
N MET A 224 4.05 -5.04 -7.50
CA MET A 224 5.27 -5.63 -6.96
C MET A 224 5.09 -7.11 -6.64
N GLY A 225 3.90 -7.50 -6.18
CA GLY A 225 3.54 -8.84 -5.71
C GLY A 225 3.40 -8.88 -4.20
N PHE A 226 3.31 -10.09 -3.63
CA PHE A 226 3.42 -10.32 -2.19
C PHE A 226 4.58 -11.26 -1.91
N GLU A 227 5.64 -10.78 -1.25
CA GLU A 227 6.78 -11.61 -0.87
C GLU A 227 6.53 -12.30 0.47
N SER A 228 6.65 -13.62 0.48
CA SER A 228 6.67 -14.43 1.70
C SER A 228 7.75 -15.50 1.58
N ASN A 229 8.60 -15.63 2.60
CA ASN A 229 9.71 -16.60 2.61
C ASN A 229 10.57 -16.58 1.33
N ARG A 230 10.90 -15.36 0.83
CA ARG A 230 11.66 -15.13 -0.41
C ARG A 230 10.99 -15.63 -1.69
N LYS A 231 9.67 -15.82 -1.67
CA LYS A 231 8.86 -16.14 -2.86
C LYS A 231 7.84 -15.04 -3.07
N THR A 232 7.78 -14.52 -4.30
CA THR A 232 6.74 -13.59 -4.72
C THR A 232 5.51 -14.37 -5.16
N HIS A 233 4.36 -14.05 -4.58
CA HIS A 233 3.07 -14.65 -4.92
C HIS A 233 2.23 -13.69 -5.76
N PRO A 234 1.45 -14.21 -6.74
CA PRO A 234 0.50 -13.39 -7.46
C PRO A 234 -0.58 -12.88 -6.50
N VAL A 235 -0.94 -11.61 -6.70
CA VAL A 235 -1.91 -10.90 -5.88
C VAL A 235 -3.16 -10.64 -6.70
N TYR A 236 -4.31 -11.00 -6.14
CA TYR A 236 -5.61 -10.63 -6.67
C TYR A 236 -6.17 -9.47 -5.88
N VAL A 237 -6.48 -8.40 -6.57
CA VAL A 237 -7.10 -7.21 -5.99
C VAL A 237 -8.52 -7.11 -6.49
N LEU A 238 -9.45 -6.92 -5.57
CA LEU A 238 -10.83 -6.58 -5.89
C LEU A 238 -11.04 -5.11 -5.51
N THR A 239 -11.50 -4.30 -6.46
CA THR A 239 -11.76 -2.87 -6.26
C THR A 239 -13.09 -2.43 -6.86
N ALA A 240 -13.77 -1.50 -6.18
CA ALA A 240 -14.98 -0.87 -6.67
C ALA A 240 -14.69 0.43 -7.46
N ASP A 241 -13.42 0.83 -7.53
CA ASP A 241 -13.00 1.97 -8.32
C ASP A 241 -13.13 1.69 -9.82
N LEU A 242 -13.33 2.77 -10.58
CA LEU A 242 -13.49 2.65 -12.03
C LEU A 242 -12.13 2.36 -12.70
N PRO A 243 -12.11 1.52 -13.77
CA PRO A 243 -10.89 1.23 -14.52
C PRO A 243 -10.12 2.49 -14.98
N LYS A 244 -10.85 3.55 -15.33
CA LYS A 244 -10.29 4.85 -15.75
C LYS A 244 -9.49 5.58 -14.66
N ILE A 245 -9.62 5.16 -13.39
CA ILE A 245 -8.90 5.71 -12.24
C ILE A 245 -7.69 4.84 -11.91
N ILE A 246 -7.90 3.53 -11.77
CA ILE A 246 -6.88 2.58 -11.29
C ILE A 246 -5.81 2.28 -12.35
N ILE A 247 -6.20 2.09 -13.62
CA ILE A 247 -5.25 1.73 -14.70
C ILE A 247 -4.16 2.81 -14.89
N PRO A 248 -4.50 4.12 -14.97
CA PRO A 248 -3.47 5.16 -15.03
C PRO A 248 -2.54 5.16 -13.83
N ARG A 249 -3.07 4.99 -12.61
CA ARG A 249 -2.26 4.93 -11.38
C ARG A 249 -1.22 3.80 -11.42
N ILE A 250 -1.62 2.63 -11.90
CA ILE A 250 -0.69 1.48 -12.08
C ILE A 250 0.36 1.76 -13.14
N SER A 251 -0.05 2.32 -14.28
CA SER A 251 0.86 2.65 -15.37
C SER A 251 1.96 3.61 -14.92
N VAL A 252 1.58 4.62 -14.13
CA VAL A 252 2.53 5.57 -13.54
C VAL A 252 3.37 4.93 -12.45
N TYR A 253 2.77 4.14 -11.56
CA TYR A 253 3.48 3.43 -10.51
C TYR A 253 4.59 2.52 -11.08
N LYS A 254 4.31 1.78 -12.15
CA LYS A 254 5.30 0.99 -12.88
C LYS A 254 6.42 1.84 -13.48
N ALA A 255 6.10 3.01 -14.04
CA ALA A 255 7.11 3.91 -14.58
C ALA A 255 8.05 4.41 -13.49
N LEU A 256 7.51 4.73 -12.32
CA LEU A 256 8.27 5.16 -11.16
C LEU A 256 9.18 4.07 -10.60
N VAL A 257 8.68 2.84 -10.51
CA VAL A 257 9.51 1.67 -10.16
C VAL A 257 10.69 1.56 -11.15
N ARG A 258 10.46 1.71 -12.45
CA ARG A 258 11.54 1.69 -13.47
C ARG A 258 12.53 2.83 -13.31
N ILE A 259 12.08 4.05 -13.04
CA ILE A 259 12.96 5.21 -12.81
C ILE A 259 13.87 4.96 -11.60
N ALA A 260 13.29 4.48 -10.49
CA ALA A 260 14.04 4.15 -9.30
C ALA A 260 15.06 3.03 -9.58
N GLN A 261 14.68 1.98 -10.33
CA GLN A 261 15.61 0.93 -10.78
C GLN A 261 16.76 1.50 -11.62
N HIS A 262 16.46 2.38 -12.58
CA HIS A 262 17.48 3.01 -13.43
C HIS A 262 18.49 3.83 -12.62
N GLN A 263 18.01 4.63 -11.65
CA GLN A 263 18.87 5.41 -10.77
C GLN A 263 19.79 4.52 -9.94
N ILE A 264 19.27 3.40 -9.43
CA ILE A 264 20.06 2.39 -8.70
C ILE A 264 21.13 1.76 -9.58
N TYR A 265 20.79 1.46 -10.85
CA TYR A 265 21.72 0.87 -11.81
C TYR A 265 22.89 1.80 -12.12
N GLN A 266 22.63 3.09 -12.34
CA GLN A 266 23.67 4.05 -12.67
C GLN A 266 24.68 4.25 -11.53
N THR A 267 24.26 4.05 -10.28
CA THR A 267 25.13 4.25 -9.11
C THR A 267 25.91 2.99 -8.72
N ASN A 268 25.68 1.83 -9.36
CA ASN A 268 26.21 0.52 -8.97
C ASN A 268 26.01 0.18 -7.47
N ALA A 269 25.04 0.81 -6.82
CA ALA A 269 24.84 0.70 -5.39
C ALA A 269 24.21 -0.63 -4.97
N ILE A 270 23.63 -1.40 -5.91
CA ILE A 270 22.90 -2.64 -5.64
C ILE A 270 23.19 -3.72 -6.69
N ASP A 271 23.38 -4.95 -6.23
CA ASP A 271 23.44 -6.15 -7.06
C ASP A 271 22.08 -6.45 -7.72
N LYS A 272 22.09 -6.68 -9.03
CA LYS A 272 20.92 -7.00 -9.89
C LYS A 272 19.94 -8.00 -9.28
N LYS A 273 20.44 -8.97 -8.51
CA LYS A 273 19.62 -10.02 -7.89
C LYS A 273 18.61 -9.53 -6.84
N TYR A 274 18.76 -8.29 -6.35
CA TYR A 274 17.85 -7.68 -5.38
C TYR A 274 16.79 -6.78 -6.02
N LEU A 275 16.78 -6.67 -7.36
CA LEU A 275 15.78 -5.87 -8.05
C LEU A 275 14.53 -6.70 -8.29
N ILE A 276 13.43 -6.26 -7.69
CA ILE A 276 12.12 -6.89 -7.83
C ILE A 276 11.65 -6.71 -9.27
N THR A 277 11.41 -7.82 -9.97
CA THR A 277 10.67 -7.84 -11.24
C THR A 277 9.19 -7.73 -10.95
N ASN A 278 8.45 -6.93 -11.73
CA ASN A 278 6.99 -6.79 -11.59
C ASN A 278 6.32 -8.16 -11.45
N SER A 279 5.41 -8.28 -10.48
CA SER A 279 4.59 -9.48 -10.34
C SER A 279 3.43 -9.49 -11.33
N GLU A 280 2.90 -10.69 -11.58
CA GLU A 280 1.68 -10.94 -12.34
C GLU A 280 0.44 -10.80 -11.44
N GLY A 281 0.26 -9.62 -10.84
CA GLY A 281 -0.96 -9.34 -10.10
C GLY A 281 -2.17 -9.20 -11.04
N ILE A 282 -3.37 -9.45 -10.52
CA ILE A 282 -4.63 -9.38 -11.25
C ILE A 282 -5.57 -8.43 -10.54
N ILE A 283 -6.21 -7.53 -11.29
CA ILE A 283 -7.23 -6.62 -10.77
C ILE A 283 -8.58 -7.05 -11.30
N VAL A 284 -9.52 -7.13 -10.37
CA VAL A 284 -10.92 -7.48 -10.60
C VAL A 284 -11.75 -6.26 -10.23
N PHE A 285 -12.40 -5.69 -11.23
CA PHE A 285 -13.29 -4.54 -11.07
C PHE A 285 -14.69 -5.01 -10.71
N ILE A 286 -15.19 -4.54 -9.57
CA ILE A 286 -16.50 -4.89 -9.05
C ILE A 286 -17.42 -3.67 -9.16
N ASP A 287 -18.64 -3.86 -9.66
CA ASP A 287 -19.61 -2.76 -9.73
C ASP A 287 -20.22 -2.44 -8.37
N GLN A 288 -21.03 -1.38 -8.36
CA GLN A 288 -21.71 -0.94 -7.13
C GLN A 288 -22.75 -1.96 -6.62
N LYS A 289 -23.10 -2.98 -7.40
CA LYS A 289 -24.03 -4.07 -7.08
C LYS A 289 -23.32 -5.39 -6.72
N GLY A 290 -21.99 -5.42 -6.72
CA GLY A 290 -21.20 -6.59 -6.35
C GLY A 290 -20.82 -7.50 -7.53
N LYS A 291 -21.08 -7.10 -8.78
CA LYS A 291 -20.78 -7.90 -9.97
C LYS A 291 -19.37 -7.67 -10.48
N VAL A 292 -18.74 -8.73 -10.99
CA VAL A 292 -17.46 -8.62 -11.71
C VAL A 292 -17.72 -7.99 -13.08
N ILE A 293 -17.12 -6.82 -13.32
CA ILE A 293 -17.25 -6.09 -14.59
C ILE A 293 -16.10 -6.43 -15.54
N LYS A 294 -14.89 -6.49 -14.99
CA LYS A 294 -13.67 -6.63 -15.80
C LYS A 294 -12.55 -7.22 -14.96
N LYS A 295 -11.69 -8.00 -15.60
CA LYS A 295 -10.43 -8.50 -15.07
C LYS A 295 -9.29 -8.02 -15.95
N ILE A 296 -8.17 -7.63 -15.35
CA ILE A 296 -6.97 -7.22 -16.07
C ILE A 296 -5.76 -7.81 -15.37
N ASN A 297 -4.93 -8.54 -16.10
CA ASN A 297 -3.59 -8.87 -15.61
C ASN A 297 -2.76 -7.60 -15.62
N VAL A 298 -2.13 -7.26 -14.51
CA VAL A 298 -1.31 -6.08 -14.41
C VAL A 298 -0.20 -6.10 -15.46
N SER A 299 0.32 -7.26 -15.87
CA SER A 299 1.30 -7.35 -16.97
C SER A 299 0.84 -6.71 -18.28
N GLU A 300 -0.47 -6.71 -18.56
CA GLU A 300 -1.09 -6.10 -19.75
C GLU A 300 -1.15 -4.57 -19.68
N ILE A 301 -0.99 -3.99 -18.49
CA ILE A 301 -0.96 -2.53 -18.30
C ILE A 301 0.47 -2.06 -18.57
N PRO A 302 0.75 -1.34 -19.68
CA PRO A 302 2.09 -0.84 -19.93
C PRO A 302 2.49 0.17 -18.86
N ALA A 303 3.78 0.18 -18.50
CA ALA A 303 4.31 1.32 -17.77
C ALA A 303 4.24 2.55 -18.67
N PHE A 304 3.96 3.69 -18.07
CA PHE A 304 3.93 4.93 -18.80
C PHE A 304 5.34 5.34 -19.28
N GLY A 305 5.42 5.94 -20.47
CA GLY A 305 6.67 6.41 -21.07
C GLY A 305 7.55 5.30 -21.64
N LYS A 306 8.57 5.70 -22.42
CA LYS A 306 9.65 4.78 -22.81
C LYS A 306 10.59 4.61 -21.60
N PRO A 307 11.16 3.41 -21.40
CA PRO A 307 12.18 3.23 -20.36
C PRO A 307 13.33 4.22 -20.57
N PRO A 308 13.87 4.82 -19.49
CA PRO A 308 15.08 5.63 -19.55
C PRO A 308 16.31 4.80 -19.88
#